data_AF-A0A1S9BZF6-F1
#
_entry.id   AF-A0A1S9BZF6-F1
#
_cell.length_a   1.000
_cell.length_b   1.000
_cell.length_c   1.000
_cell.angle_alpha   90.00
_cell.angle_beta   90.00
_cell.angle_gamma   90.00
#
_symmetry.space_group_name_H-M   'P 1'
#
loop_
_entity.id
_entity.type
_entity.pdbx_description
1 polymer ?
#
loop_
_entity_poly.entity_id
_entity_poly.type
_entity_poly.pdbx_seq_one_letter_code
_entity_poly.pdbx_strand_id
1 'polypeptide(L)'
;MTDSYERRYVWDFFTAAGLTKEGTAGLMGNLYAESGVGSKVLERLCRKRYSEIGIIYTDSTYTNAVNDGSITRDEFIKPMGRHYGYGLAQWTSTGRKAGLYDYTVGRGKSIGDLQSQCEYLLNELKTSFRVIYEILSNTKNIYTASDRVLMDFEAPDNAGSYKELRRRYSEEFYKLYGGTKMVIIGSARIDENGHASGGKAGDQTGNEVCIQEYYTHKKGWRVIRAKDAAVREAIAQNMEWACANDYIGYNQAKNKSLYNVAQYVGFNCSLVVTPCDTDCARLVRVCVLYAGIRVSDFYTVDEADALIATGAFEEVFIPLPSGLLRGDILVTPTKGHTVVSLTNGDGTTGKETGTAAGTTPDQKPAAGKYTVGWHKDGNGWWHADTVNTYLKKTWKVINHHWYYFDEEGYMLIGWQTIDGKKYYLQESEDNNLQGACWKSDGSGAQSAWYVE
;
A
#
# COMPACT_ATOMS: atom_id res chain seq x y z
N MET A 1 17.93 11.92 -3.22
CA MET A 1 16.81 10.95 -3.39
C MET A 1 16.31 10.59 -1.99
N THR A 2 15.01 10.47 -1.76
CA THR A 2 14.45 10.10 -0.44
C THR A 2 14.23 8.59 -0.33
N ASP A 3 14.28 8.05 0.88
CA ASP A 3 13.83 6.68 1.11
C ASP A 3 12.31 6.57 0.91
N SER A 4 11.84 5.40 0.51
CA SER A 4 10.41 5.09 0.35
C SER A 4 10.23 3.57 0.39
N TYR A 5 9.04 3.11 0.78
CA TYR A 5 8.72 1.68 0.78
C TYR A 5 9.02 1.01 -0.56
N GLU A 6 8.53 1.56 -1.69
CA GLU A 6 8.69 0.87 -2.98
C GLU A 6 10.17 0.71 -3.35
N ARG A 7 10.98 1.74 -3.11
CA ARG A 7 12.43 1.71 -3.36
C ARG A 7 13.13 0.67 -2.50
N ARG A 8 12.84 0.62 -1.20
CA ARG A 8 13.43 -0.37 -0.28
C ARG A 8 12.99 -1.78 -0.64
N TYR A 9 11.72 -1.98 -0.94
CA TYR A 9 11.17 -3.26 -1.35
C TYR A 9 11.85 -3.77 -2.62
N VAL A 10 11.98 -2.93 -3.65
CA VAL A 10 12.65 -3.30 -4.91
C VAL A 10 14.13 -3.64 -4.66
N TRP A 11 14.84 -2.85 -3.85
CA TRP A 11 16.22 -3.15 -3.48
C TRP A 11 16.36 -4.51 -2.80
N ASP A 12 15.53 -4.77 -1.79
CA ASP A 12 15.57 -6.00 -1.02
C ASP A 12 15.19 -7.21 -1.87
N PHE A 13 14.17 -7.07 -2.71
CA PHE A 13 13.74 -8.12 -3.62
C PHE A 13 14.88 -8.57 -4.54
N PHE A 14 15.56 -7.63 -5.20
CA PHE A 14 16.61 -7.98 -6.16
C PHE A 14 17.91 -8.44 -5.51
N THR A 15 18.28 -7.89 -4.35
CA THR A 15 19.41 -8.41 -3.58
C THR A 15 19.13 -9.83 -3.07
N ALA A 16 17.92 -10.11 -2.57
CA ALA A 16 17.50 -11.46 -2.16
C ALA A 16 17.41 -12.43 -3.35
N ALA A 17 17.08 -11.92 -4.54
CA ALA A 17 17.06 -12.70 -5.77
C ALA A 17 18.46 -13.04 -6.34
N GLY A 18 19.54 -12.57 -5.71
CA GLY A 18 20.92 -12.90 -6.06
C GLY A 18 21.64 -11.85 -6.93
N LEU A 19 21.15 -10.62 -7.02
CA LEU A 19 21.92 -9.51 -7.59
C LEU A 19 22.93 -8.98 -6.56
N THR A 20 24.09 -8.50 -7.03
CA THR A 20 25.01 -7.77 -6.13
C THR A 20 24.40 -6.42 -5.72
N LYS A 21 24.98 -5.75 -4.72
CA LYS A 21 24.54 -4.40 -4.32
C LYS A 21 24.73 -3.41 -5.46
N GLU A 22 25.84 -3.51 -6.19
CA GLU A 22 26.16 -2.70 -7.37
C GLU A 22 25.21 -3.03 -8.53
N GLY A 23 24.92 -4.31 -8.74
CA GLY A 23 23.94 -4.79 -9.72
C GLY A 23 22.54 -4.24 -9.44
N THR A 24 22.10 -4.35 -8.19
CA THR A 24 20.79 -3.84 -7.73
C THR A 24 20.71 -2.32 -7.86
N ALA A 25 21.76 -1.61 -7.44
CA ALA A 25 21.84 -0.16 -7.59
C ALA A 25 21.77 0.28 -9.06
N GLY A 26 22.49 -0.41 -9.95
CA GLY A 26 22.47 -0.15 -11.39
C GLY A 26 21.10 -0.39 -12.03
N LEU A 27 20.39 -1.44 -11.61
CA LEU A 27 19.01 -1.70 -12.02
C LEU A 27 18.08 -0.59 -11.54
N MET A 28 18.11 -0.29 -10.24
CA MET A 28 17.23 0.71 -9.63
C MET A 28 17.46 2.12 -10.16
N GLY A 29 18.70 2.52 -10.44
CA GLY A 29 19.00 3.81 -11.06
C GLY A 29 18.33 3.99 -12.42
N ASN A 30 18.17 2.89 -13.18
CA ASN A 30 17.39 2.89 -14.40
C ASN A 30 15.89 2.91 -14.15
N LEU A 31 15.36 2.03 -13.29
CA LEU A 31 13.94 2.01 -12.94
C LEU A 31 13.45 3.36 -12.38
N TYR A 32 14.30 4.08 -11.63
CA TYR A 32 13.95 5.40 -11.11
C TYR A 32 13.80 6.45 -12.20
N ALA A 33 14.61 6.40 -13.25
CA ALA A 33 14.46 7.31 -14.36
C ALA A 33 13.29 6.94 -15.29
N GLU A 34 12.87 5.67 -15.29
CA GLU A 34 11.65 5.25 -15.99
C GLU A 34 10.37 5.63 -15.23
N SER A 35 10.31 5.34 -13.93
CA SER A 35 9.06 5.38 -13.16
C SER A 35 9.18 6.01 -11.77
N GLY A 36 10.35 6.51 -11.39
CA GLY A 36 10.62 6.88 -10.00
C GLY A 36 10.65 5.68 -9.03
N VAL A 37 10.71 4.46 -9.58
CA VAL A 37 10.50 3.17 -8.88
C VAL A 37 9.02 2.93 -8.50
N GLY A 38 8.09 3.52 -9.26
CA GLY A 38 6.65 3.37 -9.03
C GLY A 38 6.01 2.28 -9.90
N SER A 39 5.27 1.35 -9.29
CA SER A 39 4.60 0.25 -10.01
C SER A 39 3.30 0.66 -10.72
N LYS A 40 2.72 1.82 -10.40
CA LYS A 40 1.43 2.28 -10.97
C LYS A 40 1.57 3.35 -12.06
N VAL A 41 2.80 3.71 -12.40
CA VAL A 41 3.08 4.89 -13.22
C VAL A 41 2.66 4.65 -14.67
N LEU A 42 1.69 5.42 -15.14
CA LEU A 42 1.32 5.51 -16.54
C LEU A 42 2.17 6.57 -17.24
N GLU A 43 2.70 6.23 -18.41
CA GLU A 43 3.49 7.16 -19.21
C GLU A 43 2.72 8.48 -19.43
N ARG A 44 3.41 9.60 -19.20
CA ARG A 44 2.82 10.95 -19.25
C ARG A 44 2.17 11.25 -20.61
N LEU A 45 2.76 10.79 -21.71
CA LEU A 45 2.19 11.00 -23.04
C LEU A 45 0.87 10.24 -23.22
N CYS A 46 0.76 9.03 -22.68
CA CYS A 46 -0.48 8.25 -22.69
C CYS A 46 -1.61 9.01 -21.97
N ARG A 47 -1.34 9.49 -20.75
CA ARG A 47 -2.29 10.33 -19.99
C ARG A 47 -2.73 11.54 -20.79
N LYS A 48 -1.78 12.23 -21.43
CA LYS A 48 -2.07 13.39 -22.29
C LYS A 48 -3.01 12.99 -23.44
N ARG A 49 -2.74 11.89 -24.14
CA ARG A 49 -3.58 11.45 -25.26
C ARG A 49 -5.00 11.06 -24.85
N TYR A 50 -5.18 10.40 -23.70
CA TYR A 50 -6.50 10.16 -23.16
C TYR A 50 -7.23 11.47 -22.82
N SER A 51 -6.54 12.46 -22.25
CA SER A 51 -7.15 13.75 -21.93
C SER A 51 -7.60 14.53 -23.16
N GLU A 52 -6.88 14.39 -24.29
CA GLU A 52 -7.24 15.01 -25.58
C GLU A 52 -8.56 14.46 -26.15
N ILE A 53 -8.98 13.27 -25.73
CA ILE A 53 -10.27 12.65 -26.09
C ILE A 53 -11.29 12.70 -24.93
N GLY A 54 -11.04 13.51 -23.91
CA GLY A 54 -11.96 13.75 -22.79
C GLY A 54 -11.90 12.72 -21.66
N ILE A 55 -10.94 11.79 -21.67
CA ILE A 55 -10.76 10.79 -20.61
C ILE A 55 -9.60 11.21 -19.71
N ILE A 56 -9.88 11.49 -18.44
CA ILE A 56 -8.85 11.93 -17.49
C ILE A 56 -8.43 10.75 -16.63
N TYR A 57 -7.20 10.27 -16.86
CA TYR A 57 -6.57 9.25 -16.03
C TYR A 57 -5.44 9.83 -15.17
N THR A 58 -5.52 9.57 -13.87
CA THR A 58 -4.37 9.46 -12.96
C THR A 58 -3.76 8.06 -13.02
N ASP A 59 -2.55 7.90 -12.48
CA ASP A 59 -1.87 6.60 -12.34
C ASP A 59 -2.77 5.58 -11.62
N SER A 60 -3.41 5.99 -10.52
CA SER A 60 -4.34 5.14 -9.75
C SER A 60 -5.61 4.81 -10.52
N THR A 61 -6.26 5.79 -11.16
CA THR A 61 -7.52 5.53 -11.88
C THR A 61 -7.31 4.65 -13.11
N TYR A 62 -6.17 4.79 -13.80
CA TYR A 62 -5.84 3.90 -14.92
C TYR A 62 -5.56 2.48 -14.42
N THR A 63 -4.77 2.35 -13.35
CA THR A 63 -4.50 1.06 -12.70
C THR A 63 -5.80 0.35 -12.33
N ASN A 64 -6.75 1.07 -11.71
CA ASN A 64 -8.03 0.52 -11.32
C ASN A 64 -8.86 0.09 -12.53
N ALA A 65 -8.94 0.93 -13.56
CA ALA A 65 -9.67 0.61 -14.79
C ALA A 65 -9.12 -0.64 -15.48
N VAL A 66 -7.80 -0.90 -15.42
CA VAL A 66 -7.22 -2.15 -15.93
C VAL A 66 -7.61 -3.36 -15.05
N ASN A 67 -7.63 -3.16 -13.72
CA ASN A 67 -7.93 -4.21 -12.76
C ASN A 67 -9.41 -4.65 -12.76
N ASP A 68 -10.32 -3.68 -12.91
CA ASP A 68 -11.76 -3.94 -12.94
C ASP A 68 -12.27 -4.33 -14.34
N GLY A 69 -11.40 -4.27 -15.35
CA GLY A 69 -11.69 -4.67 -16.73
C GLY A 69 -12.29 -3.57 -17.60
N SER A 70 -12.51 -2.36 -17.07
CA SER A 70 -12.94 -1.19 -17.86
C SER A 70 -11.94 -0.86 -18.98
N ILE A 71 -10.66 -1.06 -18.71
CA ILE A 71 -9.60 -1.15 -19.73
C ILE A 71 -9.35 -2.63 -19.98
N THR A 72 -9.71 -3.07 -21.18
CA THR A 72 -9.47 -4.44 -21.61
C THR A 72 -7.97 -4.73 -21.70
N ARG A 73 -7.59 -6.02 -21.70
CA ARG A 73 -6.22 -6.45 -21.93
C ARG A 73 -5.62 -5.84 -23.20
N ASP A 74 -6.37 -5.84 -24.30
CA ASP A 74 -5.89 -5.30 -25.58
C ASP A 74 -5.67 -3.79 -25.52
N GLU A 75 -6.59 -3.06 -24.87
CA GLU A 75 -6.43 -1.61 -24.65
C GLU A 75 -5.27 -1.30 -23.69
N PHE A 76 -5.02 -2.13 -22.68
CA PHE A 76 -3.85 -1.97 -21.82
C PHE A 76 -2.54 -2.15 -22.61
N ILE A 77 -2.49 -3.17 -23.48
CA ILE A 77 -1.30 -3.49 -24.29
C ILE A 77 -1.04 -2.41 -25.34
N LYS A 78 -2.10 -1.90 -25.99
CA LYS A 78 -2.03 -0.86 -27.01
C LYS A 78 -3.04 0.27 -26.78
N PRO A 79 -2.82 1.15 -25.78
CA PRO A 79 -3.77 2.21 -25.48
C PRO A 79 -3.99 3.11 -26.70
N MET A 80 -5.24 3.28 -27.12
CA MET A 80 -5.64 4.01 -28.32
C MET A 80 -4.91 3.53 -29.59
N GLY A 81 -4.61 2.23 -29.67
CA GLY A 81 -3.86 1.64 -30.78
C GLY A 81 -2.38 2.01 -30.84
N ARG A 82 -1.80 2.54 -29.77
CA ARG A 82 -0.39 3.00 -29.68
C ARG A 82 0.36 2.29 -28.56
N HIS A 83 1.68 2.46 -28.54
CA HIS A 83 2.55 1.90 -27.50
C HIS A 83 2.90 2.96 -26.47
N TYR A 84 2.65 2.64 -25.20
CA TYR A 84 2.97 3.49 -24.06
C TYR A 84 3.44 2.66 -22.87
N GLY A 85 4.37 3.21 -22.11
CA GLY A 85 4.93 2.63 -20.89
C GLY A 85 3.94 2.55 -19.74
N TYR A 86 4.10 1.52 -18.92
CA TYR A 86 3.39 1.38 -17.65
C TYR A 86 4.28 0.68 -16.61
N GLY A 87 4.17 1.10 -15.34
CA GLY A 87 4.75 0.41 -14.19
C GLY A 87 6.26 0.57 -14.02
N LEU A 88 6.84 -0.30 -13.19
CA LEU A 88 8.19 -0.20 -12.64
C LEU A 88 9.28 0.02 -13.70
N ALA A 89 9.24 -0.77 -14.78
CA ALA A 89 10.20 -0.71 -15.89
C ALA A 89 9.65 -0.01 -17.14
N GLN A 90 8.53 0.73 -17.02
CA GLN A 90 7.83 1.36 -18.15
C GLN A 90 7.65 0.41 -19.35
N TRP A 91 7.13 -0.79 -19.11
CA TRP A 91 6.93 -1.79 -20.16
C TRP A 91 6.07 -1.23 -21.30
N THR A 92 6.65 -1.17 -22.51
CA THR A 92 6.05 -0.46 -23.66
C THR A 92 5.76 -1.39 -24.84
N SER A 93 6.59 -2.41 -25.09
CA SER A 93 6.41 -3.30 -26.23
C SER A 93 5.23 -4.26 -26.04
N THR A 94 4.54 -4.60 -27.13
CA THR A 94 3.34 -5.48 -27.10
C THR A 94 3.55 -6.73 -26.26
N GLY A 95 4.65 -7.47 -26.50
CA GLY A 95 4.90 -8.74 -25.83
C GLY A 95 5.20 -8.58 -24.33
N ARG A 96 5.97 -7.55 -23.96
CA ARG A 96 6.33 -7.32 -22.56
C ARG A 96 5.14 -6.80 -21.75
N LYS A 97 4.31 -5.93 -22.35
CA LYS A 97 3.08 -5.44 -21.71
C LYS A 97 2.02 -6.54 -21.58
N ALA A 98 1.90 -7.40 -22.58
CA ALA A 98 1.06 -8.61 -22.52
C ALA A 98 1.52 -9.55 -21.40
N GLY A 99 2.81 -9.85 -21.34
CA GLY A 99 3.38 -10.69 -20.30
C GLY A 99 3.19 -10.13 -18.90
N LEU A 100 3.35 -8.81 -18.72
CA LEU A 100 3.06 -8.13 -17.46
C LEU A 100 1.60 -8.32 -17.04
N TYR A 101 0.64 -8.09 -17.95
CA TYR A 101 -0.78 -8.27 -17.67
C TYR A 101 -1.10 -9.71 -17.28
N ASP A 102 -0.58 -10.69 -18.02
CA ASP A 102 -0.82 -12.11 -17.78
C ASP A 102 -0.19 -12.59 -16.47
N TYR A 103 0.97 -12.03 -16.10
CA TYR A 103 1.66 -12.33 -14.84
C TYR A 103 0.94 -11.73 -13.61
N THR A 104 0.20 -10.64 -13.80
CA THR A 104 -0.49 -9.89 -12.73
C THR A 104 -1.98 -10.17 -12.73
N VAL A 105 -2.74 -9.45 -13.55
CA VAL A 105 -4.21 -9.54 -13.67
C VAL A 105 -4.63 -10.95 -14.05
N GLY A 106 -3.90 -11.61 -14.96
CA GLY A 106 -4.12 -13.02 -15.31
C GLY A 106 -4.01 -14.00 -14.14
N ARG A 107 -3.39 -13.59 -13.02
CA ARG A 107 -3.25 -14.36 -11.78
C ARG A 107 -4.08 -13.79 -10.62
N GLY A 108 -5.05 -12.90 -10.91
CA GLY A 108 -5.91 -12.27 -9.91
C GLY A 108 -5.20 -11.24 -9.04
N LYS A 109 -4.11 -10.64 -9.53
CA LYS A 109 -3.38 -9.55 -8.85
C LYS A 109 -3.65 -8.22 -9.55
N SER A 110 -3.48 -7.12 -8.81
CA SER A 110 -3.50 -5.79 -9.40
C SER A 110 -2.37 -5.65 -10.43
N ILE A 111 -2.63 -5.02 -11.57
CA ILE A 111 -1.62 -4.65 -12.56
C ILE A 111 -0.52 -3.76 -11.95
N GLY A 112 -0.85 -3.02 -10.88
CA GLY A 112 0.07 -2.18 -10.11
C GLY A 112 0.69 -2.85 -8.88
N ASP A 113 0.52 -4.17 -8.69
CA ASP A 113 1.11 -4.93 -7.58
C ASP A 113 2.65 -4.94 -7.70
N LEU A 114 3.33 -4.31 -6.73
CA LEU A 114 4.77 -4.10 -6.78
C LEU A 114 5.54 -5.43 -6.76
N GLN A 115 5.13 -6.38 -5.92
CA GLN A 115 5.74 -7.71 -5.83
C GLN A 115 5.67 -8.43 -7.18
N SER A 116 4.49 -8.52 -7.76
CA SER A 116 4.27 -9.21 -9.03
C SER A 116 5.07 -8.55 -10.17
N GLN A 117 5.22 -7.22 -10.15
CA GLN A 117 6.08 -6.51 -11.11
C GLN A 117 7.57 -6.81 -10.92
N CYS A 118 8.05 -6.88 -9.68
CA CYS A 118 9.42 -7.31 -9.38
C CYS A 118 9.67 -8.76 -9.83
N GLU A 119 8.74 -9.67 -9.57
CA GLU A 119 8.80 -11.08 -10.00
C GLU A 119 8.80 -11.21 -11.53
N TYR A 120 7.95 -10.45 -12.21
CA TYR A 120 7.91 -10.42 -13.66
C TYR A 120 9.22 -9.87 -14.25
N LEU A 121 9.73 -8.75 -13.72
CA LEU A 121 11.01 -8.17 -14.12
C LEU A 121 12.17 -9.15 -13.91
N LEU A 122 12.22 -9.83 -12.76
CA LEU A 122 13.23 -10.85 -12.48
C LEU A 122 13.13 -12.04 -13.45
N ASN A 123 11.92 -12.46 -13.79
CA ASN A 123 11.71 -13.51 -14.78
C ASN A 123 12.23 -13.08 -16.15
N GLU A 124 11.97 -11.85 -16.59
CA GLU A 124 12.54 -11.32 -17.84
C GLU A 124 14.07 -11.30 -17.80
N LEU A 125 14.65 -10.81 -16.70
CA LEU A 125 16.10 -10.79 -16.49
C LEU A 125 16.71 -12.20 -16.61
N LYS A 126 16.10 -13.20 -15.97
CA LYS A 126 16.61 -14.59 -15.98
C LYS A 126 16.42 -15.30 -17.32
N THR A 127 15.40 -14.92 -18.10
CA THR A 127 15.03 -15.63 -19.33
C THR A 127 15.48 -14.90 -20.59
N SER A 128 14.93 -13.71 -20.81
CA SER A 128 15.09 -12.95 -22.05
C SER A 128 16.34 -12.07 -22.04
N PHE A 129 16.79 -11.66 -20.85
CA PHE A 129 17.94 -10.78 -20.66
C PHE A 129 19.05 -11.45 -19.82
N ARG A 130 19.29 -12.75 -20.04
CA ARG A 130 20.17 -13.58 -19.20
C ARG A 130 21.58 -13.00 -19.03
N VAL A 131 22.14 -12.43 -20.10
CA VAL A 131 23.46 -11.78 -20.05
C VAL A 131 23.47 -10.61 -19.08
N ILE A 132 22.40 -9.81 -19.04
CA ILE A 132 22.27 -8.70 -18.10
C ILE A 132 22.16 -9.24 -16.68
N TYR A 133 21.29 -10.24 -16.45
CA TYR A 133 21.17 -10.89 -15.14
C TYR A 133 22.51 -11.43 -14.63
N GLU A 134 23.27 -12.14 -15.47
CA GLU A 134 24.60 -12.65 -15.12
C GLU A 134 25.55 -11.52 -14.73
N ILE A 135 25.54 -10.39 -15.45
CA ILE A 135 26.35 -9.22 -15.10
C ILE A 135 25.91 -8.62 -13.75
N LEU A 136 24.62 -8.39 -13.55
CA LEU A 136 24.08 -7.80 -12.32
C LEU A 136 24.30 -8.71 -11.09
N SER A 137 24.38 -10.02 -11.28
CA SER A 137 24.68 -10.98 -10.23
C SER A 137 26.16 -11.11 -9.86
N ASN A 138 27.07 -10.56 -10.67
CA ASN A 138 28.52 -10.75 -10.45
C ASN A 138 29.33 -9.45 -10.37
N THR A 139 28.80 -8.34 -10.90
CA THR A 139 29.55 -7.09 -10.99
C THR A 139 29.79 -6.46 -9.62
N LYS A 140 30.99 -5.89 -9.45
CA LYS A 140 31.34 -4.96 -8.36
C LYS A 140 31.50 -3.51 -8.85
N ASN A 141 31.13 -3.27 -10.11
CA ASN A 141 31.20 -1.97 -10.73
C ASN A 141 29.78 -1.48 -11.02
N ILE A 142 29.36 -0.46 -10.28
CA ILE A 142 28.04 0.15 -10.39
C ILE A 142 27.78 0.78 -11.76
N TYR A 143 28.81 1.30 -12.44
CA TYR A 143 28.68 1.87 -13.78
C TYR A 143 28.48 0.78 -14.82
N THR A 144 29.15 -0.37 -14.68
CA THR A 144 28.88 -1.54 -15.53
C THR A 144 27.43 -2.00 -15.36
N ALA A 145 26.93 -2.06 -14.12
CA ALA A 145 25.53 -2.42 -13.87
C ALA A 145 24.55 -1.42 -14.52
N SER A 146 24.73 -0.13 -14.24
CA SER A 146 23.87 0.94 -14.75
C SER A 146 23.87 1.00 -16.28
N ASP A 147 25.04 0.91 -16.91
CA ASP A 147 25.17 1.01 -18.37
C ASP A 147 24.53 -0.19 -19.07
N ARG A 148 24.68 -1.40 -18.53
CA ARG A 148 24.13 -2.61 -19.17
C ARG A 148 22.61 -2.62 -19.12
N VAL A 149 22.00 -2.20 -18.02
CA VAL A 149 20.54 -2.06 -17.95
C VAL A 149 20.07 -1.00 -18.95
N LEU A 150 20.71 0.17 -19.00
CA LEU A 150 20.34 1.23 -19.94
C LEU A 150 20.46 0.81 -21.41
N MET A 151 21.58 0.20 -21.78
CA MET A 151 21.91 -0.07 -23.18
C MET A 151 21.24 -1.33 -23.71
N ASP A 152 21.07 -2.35 -22.86
CA ASP A 152 20.72 -3.70 -23.31
C ASP A 152 19.32 -4.14 -22.82
N PHE A 153 18.76 -3.51 -21.78
CA PHE A 153 17.40 -3.79 -21.28
C PHE A 153 16.39 -2.70 -21.68
N GLU A 154 16.70 -1.42 -21.38
CA GLU A 154 15.84 -0.30 -21.77
C GLU A 154 16.03 0.06 -23.25
N ALA A 155 17.29 0.09 -23.69
CA ALA A 155 17.73 0.31 -25.07
C ALA A 155 16.99 1.44 -25.83
N PRO A 156 16.82 2.66 -25.26
CA PRO A 156 16.22 3.77 -26.00
C PRO A 156 17.16 4.26 -27.12
N ASP A 157 16.62 4.88 -28.16
CA ASP A 157 17.38 5.32 -29.35
C ASP A 157 18.63 6.17 -29.03
N ASN A 158 18.60 6.95 -27.94
CA ASN A 158 19.71 7.80 -27.49
C ASN A 158 20.31 7.36 -26.14
N ALA A 159 20.30 6.05 -25.84
CA ALA A 159 20.78 5.47 -24.58
C ALA A 159 22.12 6.04 -24.10
N GLY A 160 23.08 6.23 -25.02
CA GLY A 160 24.41 6.76 -24.70
C GLY A 160 24.39 8.12 -23.98
N SER A 161 23.46 9.01 -24.33
CA SER A 161 23.35 10.35 -23.73
C SER A 161 22.84 10.33 -22.28
N TYR A 162 22.17 9.25 -21.86
CA TYR A 162 21.57 9.15 -20.53
C TYR A 162 22.48 8.46 -19.50
N LYS A 163 23.62 7.90 -19.92
CA LYS A 163 24.52 7.12 -19.05
C LYS A 163 24.87 7.85 -17.76
N GLU A 164 25.31 9.10 -17.86
CA GLU A 164 25.75 9.87 -16.69
C GLU A 164 24.60 10.11 -15.70
N LEU A 165 23.40 10.37 -16.20
CA LEU A 165 22.22 10.56 -15.35
C LEU A 165 21.84 9.25 -14.62
N ARG A 166 21.81 8.12 -15.34
CA ARG A 166 21.46 6.80 -14.78
C ARG A 166 22.49 6.32 -13.76
N ARG A 167 23.78 6.58 -14.00
CA ARG A 167 24.86 6.28 -13.05
C ARG A 167 24.70 7.08 -11.76
N ARG A 168 24.42 8.39 -11.85
CA ARG A 168 24.16 9.21 -10.65
C ARG A 168 22.99 8.68 -9.82
N TYR A 169 21.88 8.28 -10.45
CA TYR A 169 20.78 7.66 -9.71
C TYR A 169 21.19 6.33 -9.07
N SER A 170 21.98 5.52 -9.77
CA SER A 170 22.50 4.26 -9.23
C SER A 170 23.37 4.50 -8.00
N GLU A 171 24.28 5.47 -8.03
CA GLU A 171 25.11 5.85 -6.88
C GLU A 171 24.28 6.29 -5.69
N GLU A 172 23.21 7.06 -5.90
CA GLU A 172 22.30 7.48 -4.83
C GLU A 172 21.61 6.27 -4.17
N PHE A 173 21.14 5.28 -4.96
CA PHE A 173 20.60 4.04 -4.39
C PHE A 173 21.65 3.22 -3.64
N TYR A 174 22.88 3.15 -4.16
CA TYR A 174 23.96 2.45 -3.47
C TYR A 174 24.33 3.13 -2.15
N LYS A 175 24.32 4.47 -2.09
CA LYS A 175 24.51 5.20 -0.83
C LYS A 175 23.37 4.92 0.16
N LEU A 176 22.13 4.89 -0.32
CA LEU A 176 20.95 4.66 0.52
C LEU A 176 20.87 3.24 1.08
N TYR A 177 21.19 2.22 0.27
CA TYR A 177 20.90 0.83 0.61
C TYR A 177 22.10 -0.13 0.50
N GLY A 178 23.22 0.31 -0.07
CA GLY A 178 24.44 -0.47 -0.22
C GLY A 178 25.22 -0.70 1.08
N GLY A 179 24.85 0.00 2.15
CA GLY A 179 25.39 -0.20 3.51
C GLY A 179 24.96 -1.52 4.17
N THR A 180 25.18 -1.61 5.48
CA THR A 180 24.60 -2.69 6.29
C THR A 180 23.08 -2.51 6.31
N LYS A 181 22.32 -3.59 6.09
CA LYS A 181 20.85 -3.53 6.17
C LYS A 181 20.47 -3.21 7.61
N MET A 182 19.81 -2.07 7.80
CA MET A 182 19.36 -1.62 9.11
C MET A 182 17.98 -2.19 9.38
N VAL A 183 17.72 -2.57 10.64
CA VAL A 183 16.37 -2.93 11.06
C VAL A 183 15.57 -1.65 11.18
N ILE A 184 14.44 -1.59 10.49
CA ILE A 184 13.62 -0.39 10.36
C ILE A 184 12.33 -0.58 11.14
N ILE A 185 11.87 0.50 11.78
CA ILE A 185 10.63 0.56 12.56
C ILE A 185 9.83 1.80 12.19
N GLY A 186 8.49 1.72 12.27
CA GLY A 186 7.58 2.84 12.08
C GLY A 186 6.81 3.15 13.36
N SER A 187 6.56 4.44 13.65
CA SER A 187 5.71 4.87 14.76
C SER A 187 5.36 6.35 14.71
N ALA A 188 4.30 6.73 15.42
CA ALA A 188 3.96 8.12 15.74
C ALA A 188 4.64 8.57 17.05
N ARG A 189 5.17 9.80 17.14
CA ARG A 189 6.11 10.17 18.24
C ARG A 189 5.81 11.47 18.97
N ILE A 190 5.88 12.59 18.26
CA ILE A 190 5.90 13.93 18.84
C ILE A 190 5.42 14.92 17.78
N ASP A 191 4.81 16.02 18.23
CA ASP A 191 4.28 17.05 17.34
C ASP A 191 5.38 17.97 16.77
N GLU A 192 5.01 18.90 15.90
CA GLU A 192 5.91 19.82 15.20
C GLU A 192 6.71 20.75 16.13
N ASN A 193 6.26 20.90 17.38
CA ASN A 193 6.90 21.73 18.39
C ASN A 193 7.74 20.89 19.37
N GLY A 194 7.85 19.58 19.16
CA GLY A 194 8.52 18.67 20.09
C GLY A 194 7.71 18.42 21.36
N HIS A 195 6.39 18.55 21.30
CA HIS A 195 5.48 18.28 22.41
C HIS A 195 4.60 17.05 22.16
N ALA A 196 3.98 16.55 23.24
CA ALA A 196 3.08 15.41 23.16
C ALA A 196 1.68 15.78 22.59
N SER A 197 1.37 17.07 22.51
CA SER A 197 0.06 17.61 22.17
C SER A 197 0.14 19.12 22.00
N GLY A 198 -0.80 19.67 21.22
CA GLY A 198 -0.92 21.11 21.00
C GLY A 198 -0.60 21.50 19.56
N GLY A 199 0.06 20.59 18.84
CA GLY A 199 0.31 20.69 17.41
C GLY A 199 -0.94 20.73 16.53
N LYS A 200 -0.70 21.16 15.28
CA LYS A 200 -1.69 21.18 14.20
C LYS A 200 -1.91 19.78 13.63
N ALA A 201 -3.13 19.50 13.19
CA ALA A 201 -3.47 18.19 12.62
C ALA A 201 -2.77 17.93 11.27
N GLY A 202 -2.34 16.68 11.07
CA GLY A 202 -1.50 16.25 9.95
C GLY A 202 -0.01 16.45 10.22
N ASP A 203 0.86 15.70 9.54
CA ASP A 203 2.31 15.80 9.75
C ASP A 203 2.83 17.12 9.17
N GLN A 204 3.34 18.01 10.03
CA GLN A 204 3.93 19.27 9.58
C GLN A 204 5.44 19.18 9.34
N THR A 205 6.10 18.10 9.77
CA THR A 205 7.56 17.97 9.79
C THR A 205 8.12 16.81 8.97
N GLY A 206 7.25 15.91 8.49
CA GLY A 206 7.59 14.61 7.93
C GLY A 206 8.19 13.65 8.96
N ASN A 207 8.11 13.97 10.25
CA ASN A 207 8.73 13.22 11.34
C ASN A 207 7.77 12.93 12.51
N GLU A 208 6.52 13.38 12.44
CA GLU A 208 5.54 13.16 13.51
C GLU A 208 5.07 11.71 13.52
N VAL A 209 4.84 11.17 12.32
CA VAL A 209 4.62 9.75 12.06
C VAL A 209 5.68 9.30 11.07
N CYS A 210 6.66 8.54 11.54
CA CYS A 210 7.84 8.31 10.72
C CYS A 210 8.51 6.96 10.91
N ILE A 211 9.29 6.64 9.90
CA ILE A 211 10.18 5.50 9.83
C ILE A 211 11.54 5.89 10.39
N GLN A 212 12.17 4.99 11.13
CA GLN A 212 13.57 5.15 11.55
C GLN A 212 14.26 3.82 11.80
N GLU A 213 15.56 3.88 12.11
CA GLU A 213 16.34 2.74 12.54
C GLU A 213 15.91 2.23 13.93
N TYR A 214 15.94 0.92 14.09
CA TYR A 214 15.70 0.24 15.36
C TYR A 214 16.61 0.79 16.46
N TYR A 215 16.04 0.92 17.66
CA TYR A 215 16.76 1.31 18.86
C TYR A 215 16.29 0.49 20.06
N THR A 216 17.16 0.34 21.04
CA THR A 216 16.80 -0.24 22.33
C THR A 216 16.06 0.80 23.17
N HIS A 217 14.92 0.41 23.75
CA HIS A 217 14.20 1.28 24.67
C HIS A 217 14.61 1.00 26.12
N LYS A 218 14.78 2.04 26.94
CA LYS A 218 15.23 1.92 28.36
C LYS A 218 14.34 1.03 29.23
N LYS A 219 13.07 0.84 28.84
CA LYS A 219 12.10 -0.03 29.52
C LYS A 219 12.09 -1.47 29.00
N GLY A 220 12.92 -1.79 28.00
CA GLY A 220 12.80 -3.01 27.22
C GLY A 220 11.62 -2.99 26.25
N TRP A 221 11.60 -4.01 25.39
CA TRP A 221 10.54 -4.28 24.42
C TRP A 221 9.89 -5.62 24.74
N ARG A 222 8.56 -5.66 24.77
CA ARG A 222 7.77 -6.88 24.56
C ARG A 222 7.51 -7.00 23.06
N VAL A 223 7.67 -8.18 22.49
CA VAL A 223 7.44 -8.42 21.07
C VAL A 223 6.14 -9.19 20.91
N ILE A 224 5.16 -8.54 20.30
CA ILE A 224 3.85 -9.09 20.02
C ILE A 224 3.78 -9.40 18.52
N ARG A 225 3.67 -10.68 18.20
CA ARG A 225 3.74 -11.20 16.83
C ARG A 225 2.37 -11.69 16.41
N ALA A 226 1.90 -11.25 15.25
CA ALA A 226 0.73 -11.89 14.64
C ALA A 226 1.12 -13.29 14.15
N LYS A 227 0.30 -14.30 14.45
CA LYS A 227 0.58 -15.70 14.09
C LYS A 227 0.61 -15.89 12.57
N ASP A 228 -0.24 -15.16 11.85
CA ASP A 228 -0.30 -15.20 10.39
C ASP A 228 0.67 -14.17 9.76
N ALA A 229 1.52 -14.64 8.86
CA ALA A 229 2.47 -13.82 8.11
C ALA A 229 1.79 -12.75 7.25
N ALA A 230 0.60 -13.01 6.70
CA ALA A 230 -0.15 -12.03 5.91
C ALA A 230 -0.68 -10.89 6.79
N VAL A 231 -1.07 -11.19 8.03
CA VAL A 231 -1.49 -10.16 9.01
C VAL A 231 -0.30 -9.27 9.37
N ARG A 232 0.88 -9.86 9.60
CA ARG A 232 2.11 -9.10 9.85
C ARG A 232 2.46 -8.18 8.69
N GLU A 233 2.42 -8.68 7.45
CA GLU A 233 2.69 -7.86 6.27
C GLU A 233 1.69 -6.70 6.15
N ALA A 234 0.39 -6.95 6.36
CA ALA A 234 -0.63 -5.91 6.30
C ALA A 234 -0.42 -4.82 7.37
N ILE A 235 -0.02 -5.20 8.59
CA ILE A 235 0.32 -4.25 9.67
C ILE A 235 1.52 -3.38 9.26
N ALA A 236 2.61 -4.01 8.79
CA ALA A 236 3.81 -3.29 8.36
C ALA A 236 3.52 -2.33 7.20
N GLN A 237 2.78 -2.81 6.19
CA GLN A 237 2.42 -2.00 5.02
C GLN A 237 1.59 -0.78 5.38
N ASN A 238 0.59 -0.94 6.27
CA ASN A 238 -0.25 0.18 6.66
C ASN A 238 0.49 1.19 7.55
N MET A 239 1.44 0.73 8.36
CA MET A 239 2.34 1.60 9.11
C MET A 239 3.22 2.42 8.16
N GLU A 240 3.75 1.83 7.10
CA GLU A 240 4.52 2.57 6.08
C GLU A 240 3.69 3.62 5.38
N TRP A 241 2.45 3.28 4.99
CA TRP A 241 1.54 4.26 4.41
C TRP A 241 1.19 5.37 5.39
N ALA A 242 1.05 5.06 6.68
CA ALA A 242 0.84 6.09 7.68
C ALA A 242 2.04 7.03 7.80
N CYS A 243 3.25 6.47 7.83
CA CYS A 243 4.49 7.26 7.91
C CYS A 243 4.79 8.07 6.65
N ALA A 244 4.22 7.69 5.50
CA ALA A 244 4.39 8.40 4.24
C ALA A 244 3.26 9.40 3.95
N ASN A 245 2.28 9.53 4.84
CA ASN A 245 1.09 10.34 4.60
C ASN A 245 1.08 11.61 5.47
N ASP A 246 1.36 12.74 4.82
CA ASP A 246 1.39 14.07 5.46
C ASP A 246 0.05 14.50 6.08
N TYR A 247 -1.06 13.82 5.78
CA TYR A 247 -2.35 14.06 6.46
C TYR A 247 -2.44 13.43 7.85
N ILE A 248 -1.46 12.64 8.28
CA ILE A 248 -1.49 11.90 9.54
C ILE A 248 -0.36 12.42 10.45
N GLY A 249 -0.74 13.24 11.42
CA GLY A 249 0.16 13.83 12.42
C GLY A 249 0.11 13.12 13.77
N TYR A 250 0.79 13.71 14.75
CA TYR A 250 0.84 13.20 16.11
C TYR A 250 0.24 14.17 17.13
N ASN A 251 -0.72 13.69 17.93
CA ASN A 251 -1.26 14.44 19.06
C ASN A 251 -1.95 13.52 20.08
N GLN A 252 -1.44 13.44 21.32
CA GLN A 252 -2.04 12.61 22.36
C GLN A 252 -3.44 13.07 22.81
N ALA A 253 -3.78 14.36 22.66
CA ALA A 253 -5.10 14.87 23.04
C ALA A 253 -6.17 14.58 21.97
N LYS A 254 -5.76 14.40 20.71
CA LYS A 254 -6.64 14.14 19.54
C LYS A 254 -6.37 12.79 18.88
N ASN A 255 -5.79 11.87 19.63
CA ASN A 255 -5.26 10.59 19.17
C ASN A 255 -6.27 9.63 18.50
N LYS A 256 -7.58 9.90 18.60
CA LYS A 256 -8.64 9.12 17.94
C LYS A 256 -9.01 9.63 16.55
N SER A 257 -8.51 10.79 16.15
CA SER A 257 -8.97 11.41 14.89
C SER A 257 -8.54 10.60 13.66
N LEU A 258 -7.35 9.98 13.66
CA LEU A 258 -6.98 9.02 12.60
C LEU A 258 -7.97 7.85 12.52
N TYR A 259 -8.30 7.20 13.63
CA TYR A 259 -9.28 6.11 13.64
C TYR A 259 -10.63 6.57 13.05
N ASN A 260 -11.08 7.77 13.45
CA ASN A 260 -12.36 8.31 13.04
C ASN A 260 -12.46 8.54 11.53
N VAL A 261 -11.38 8.98 10.88
CA VAL A 261 -11.36 9.19 9.42
C VAL A 261 -11.03 7.89 8.67
N ALA A 262 -10.10 7.08 9.19
CA ALA A 262 -9.62 5.88 8.53
C ALA A 262 -10.69 4.79 8.46
N GLN A 263 -11.64 4.71 9.41
CA GLN A 263 -12.73 3.71 9.37
C GLN A 263 -13.58 3.79 8.10
N TYR A 264 -13.67 4.96 7.46
CA TYR A 264 -14.45 5.16 6.24
C TYR A 264 -13.72 4.70 4.97
N VAL A 265 -12.41 4.49 5.06
CA VAL A 265 -11.55 3.98 3.98
C VAL A 265 -11.00 2.59 4.30
N GLY A 266 -11.70 1.82 5.12
CA GLY A 266 -11.31 0.46 5.50
C GLY A 266 -10.02 0.40 6.32
N PHE A 267 -9.72 1.45 7.09
CA PHE A 267 -8.49 1.65 7.86
C PHE A 267 -7.21 1.74 7.01
N ASN A 268 -7.32 1.90 5.69
CA ASN A 268 -6.19 2.06 4.80
C ASN A 268 -5.60 3.47 4.93
N CYS A 269 -4.44 3.58 5.55
CA CYS A 269 -3.76 4.86 5.81
C CYS A 269 -3.35 5.59 4.52
N SER A 270 -3.16 4.90 3.40
CA SER A 270 -2.81 5.55 2.11
C SER A 270 -3.95 6.35 1.49
N LEU A 271 -5.19 6.10 1.93
CA LEU A 271 -6.40 6.75 1.41
C LEU A 271 -6.88 7.90 2.32
N VAL A 272 -6.19 8.14 3.44
CA VAL A 272 -6.54 9.24 4.35
C VAL A 272 -6.09 10.56 3.73
N VAL A 273 -7.06 11.44 3.49
CA VAL A 273 -6.84 12.79 2.89
C VAL A 273 -7.37 13.93 3.77
N THR A 274 -7.89 13.59 4.95
CA THR A 274 -8.32 14.58 5.94
C THR A 274 -7.24 14.72 7.01
N PRO A 275 -6.70 15.92 7.26
CA PRO A 275 -5.72 16.13 8.32
C PRO A 275 -6.24 15.60 9.66
N CYS A 276 -5.47 14.70 10.26
CA CYS A 276 -5.82 14.01 11.49
C CYS A 276 -4.57 13.70 12.31
N ASP A 277 -4.79 13.27 13.54
CA ASP A 277 -3.78 12.96 14.53
C ASP A 277 -3.97 11.56 15.12
N THR A 278 -2.85 11.00 15.56
CA THR A 278 -2.81 9.74 16.31
C THR A 278 -1.83 9.84 17.48
N ASP A 279 -1.85 8.82 18.34
CA ASP A 279 -0.69 8.47 19.18
C ASP A 279 -0.08 7.14 18.69
N CYS A 280 1.01 6.70 19.31
CA CYS A 280 1.69 5.47 18.90
C CYS A 280 0.77 4.24 19.01
N ALA A 281 0.02 4.10 20.10
CA ALA A 281 -0.88 2.96 20.33
C ALA A 281 -2.04 2.93 19.34
N ARG A 282 -2.67 4.09 19.10
CA ARG A 282 -3.82 4.19 18.18
C ARG A 282 -3.41 4.06 16.72
N LEU A 283 -2.18 4.41 16.37
CA LEU A 283 -1.65 4.12 15.05
C LEU A 283 -1.51 2.62 14.84
N VAL A 284 -0.94 1.90 15.81
CA VAL A 284 -0.86 0.43 15.77
C VAL A 284 -2.25 -0.18 15.67
N ARG A 285 -3.22 0.33 16.45
CA ARG A 285 -4.61 -0.13 16.38
C ARG A 285 -5.19 -0.01 14.97
N VAL A 286 -5.00 1.12 14.30
CA VAL A 286 -5.45 1.32 12.90
C VAL A 286 -4.78 0.33 11.95
N CYS A 287 -3.48 0.05 12.12
CA CYS A 287 -2.76 -0.95 11.32
C CYS A 287 -3.31 -2.37 11.54
N VAL A 288 -3.63 -2.74 12.78
CA VAL A 288 -4.22 -4.05 13.12
C VAL A 288 -5.63 -4.20 12.55
N LEU A 289 -6.43 -3.12 12.57
CA LEU A 289 -7.77 -3.10 11.99
C LEU A 289 -7.73 -3.23 10.46
N TYR A 290 -6.77 -2.56 9.80
CA TYR A 290 -6.52 -2.72 8.37
C TYR A 290 -6.15 -4.16 8.01
N ALA A 291 -5.36 -4.83 8.85
CA ALA A 291 -5.02 -6.23 8.70
C ALA A 291 -6.20 -7.20 8.94
N GLY A 292 -7.40 -6.68 9.18
CA GLY A 292 -8.62 -7.46 9.34
C GLY A 292 -8.85 -8.01 10.75
N ILE A 293 -8.00 -7.67 11.72
CA ILE A 293 -8.15 -8.14 13.09
C ILE A 293 -8.98 -7.12 13.89
N ARG A 294 -10.12 -7.55 14.40
CA ARG A 294 -10.95 -6.75 15.31
C ARG A 294 -10.30 -6.75 16.69
N VAL A 295 -10.03 -5.55 17.21
CA VAL A 295 -9.44 -5.33 18.53
C VAL A 295 -10.08 -4.11 19.21
N SER A 296 -10.23 -4.17 20.53
CA SER A 296 -10.73 -3.05 21.34
C SER A 296 -9.79 -1.84 21.28
N ASP A 297 -10.25 -0.67 21.75
CA ASP A 297 -9.34 0.47 21.96
C ASP A 297 -8.34 0.12 23.07
N PHE A 298 -7.11 0.61 22.95
CA PHE A 298 -6.04 0.39 23.90
C PHE A 298 -5.05 1.56 23.93
N TYR A 299 -4.25 1.61 24.98
CA TYR A 299 -3.07 2.43 25.14
C TYR A 299 -1.83 1.53 25.27
N THR A 300 -0.63 2.12 25.26
CA THR A 300 0.63 1.34 25.40
C THR A 300 0.72 0.45 26.65
N VAL A 301 -0.08 0.70 27.68
CA VAL A 301 -0.06 -0.08 28.94
C VAL A 301 -0.83 -1.39 28.83
N ASP A 302 -1.89 -1.43 28.03
CA ASP A 302 -2.82 -2.56 27.85
C ASP A 302 -2.82 -3.12 26.41
N GLU A 303 -2.04 -2.53 25.50
CA GLU A 303 -1.93 -2.91 24.10
C GLU A 303 -1.58 -4.39 23.88
N ALA A 304 -0.53 -4.90 24.55
CA ALA A 304 -0.14 -6.30 24.39
C ALA A 304 -1.27 -7.26 24.79
N ASP A 305 -1.94 -6.98 25.90
CA ASP A 305 -3.01 -7.83 26.42
C ASP A 305 -4.24 -7.76 25.51
N ALA A 306 -4.57 -6.56 24.99
CA ALA A 306 -5.64 -6.37 24.02
C ALA A 306 -5.38 -7.14 22.71
N LEU A 307 -4.14 -7.13 22.21
CA LEU A 307 -3.76 -7.85 21.00
C LEU A 307 -3.80 -9.37 21.21
N ILE A 308 -3.23 -9.87 22.31
CA ILE A 308 -3.22 -11.31 22.63
C ILE A 308 -4.66 -11.82 22.83
N ALA A 309 -5.53 -11.03 23.45
CA ALA A 309 -6.94 -11.39 23.68
C ALA A 309 -7.74 -11.63 22.38
N THR A 310 -7.27 -11.12 21.23
CA THR A 310 -7.89 -11.42 19.93
C THR A 310 -7.68 -12.88 19.48
N GLY A 311 -6.72 -13.59 20.08
CA GLY A 311 -6.27 -14.91 19.65
C GLY A 311 -5.36 -14.92 18.41
N ALA A 312 -5.28 -13.81 17.67
CA ALA A 312 -4.48 -13.67 16.45
C ALA A 312 -2.99 -13.38 16.73
N PHE A 313 -2.66 -12.94 17.94
CA PHE A 313 -1.31 -12.57 18.34
C PHE A 313 -0.77 -13.47 19.46
N GLU A 314 0.55 -13.50 19.56
CA GLU A 314 1.29 -14.12 20.67
C GLU A 314 2.47 -13.23 21.07
N GLU A 315 2.91 -13.35 22.32
CA GLU A 315 4.17 -12.75 22.75
C GLU A 315 5.32 -13.71 22.47
N VAL A 316 6.39 -13.20 21.85
CA VAL A 316 7.57 -13.99 21.48
C VAL A 316 8.81 -13.49 22.20
N PHE A 317 9.66 -14.42 22.61
CA PHE A 317 10.94 -14.15 23.27
C PHE A 317 12.07 -14.44 22.30
N ILE A 318 12.59 -13.39 21.68
CA ILE A 318 13.57 -13.45 20.60
C ILE A 318 14.79 -12.56 20.91
N PRO A 319 15.97 -12.87 20.35
CA PRO A 319 17.08 -11.92 20.38
C PRO A 319 16.70 -10.67 19.57
N LEU A 320 16.96 -9.48 20.13
CA LEU A 320 16.65 -8.22 19.47
C LEU A 320 17.92 -7.47 19.01
N PRO A 321 17.93 -6.87 17.81
CA PRO A 321 16.83 -6.88 16.83
C PRO A 321 16.82 -8.10 15.89
N SER A 322 17.81 -9.00 15.98
CA SER A 322 18.06 -10.03 14.94
C SER A 322 16.94 -11.05 14.73
N GLY A 323 16.09 -11.31 15.73
CA GLY A 323 14.96 -12.22 15.65
C GLY A 323 13.64 -11.59 15.23
N LEU A 324 13.63 -10.27 14.97
CA LEU A 324 12.42 -9.56 14.55
C LEU A 324 11.96 -10.06 13.18
N LEU A 325 10.65 -10.09 12.99
CA LEU A 325 10.02 -10.25 11.68
C LEU A 325 9.30 -8.95 11.32
N ARG A 326 9.28 -8.65 10.01
CA ARG A 326 8.46 -7.56 9.47
C ARG A 326 7.00 -7.76 9.93
N GLY A 327 6.43 -6.71 10.49
CA GLY A 327 5.09 -6.66 11.09
C GLY A 327 5.02 -7.00 12.58
N ASP A 328 6.14 -7.35 13.22
CA ASP A 328 6.18 -7.48 14.68
C ASP A 328 5.86 -6.13 15.35
N ILE A 329 5.03 -6.17 16.39
CA ILE A 329 4.70 -5.01 17.22
C ILE A 329 5.60 -5.05 18.44
N LEU A 330 6.40 -4.01 18.66
CA LEU A 330 7.23 -3.88 19.86
C LEU A 330 6.58 -2.84 20.77
N VAL A 331 6.18 -3.26 21.97
CA VAL A 331 5.52 -2.40 22.96
C VAL A 331 6.26 -2.43 24.29
N THR A 332 6.36 -1.28 24.96
CA THR A 332 7.03 -1.21 26.25
C THR A 332 6.21 -1.90 27.35
N PRO A 333 6.84 -2.60 28.33
CA PRO A 333 6.11 -3.32 29.39
C PRO A 333 5.21 -2.46 30.31
N THR A 334 5.41 -1.14 30.29
CA THR A 334 4.60 -0.15 31.04
C THR A 334 4.35 1.04 30.12
N LYS A 335 3.37 1.91 30.44
CA LYS A 335 3.05 3.13 29.67
C LYS A 335 4.31 3.79 29.09
N GLY A 336 4.41 3.88 27.78
CA GLY A 336 5.66 4.30 27.14
C GLY A 336 5.48 4.51 25.65
N HIS A 337 5.90 3.52 24.86
CA HIS A 337 5.92 3.62 23.41
C HIS A 337 5.58 2.28 22.77
N THR A 338 5.09 2.33 21.54
CA THR A 338 4.93 1.16 20.66
C THR A 338 5.42 1.51 19.26
N VAL A 339 6.01 0.52 18.59
CA VAL A 339 6.55 0.63 17.23
C VAL A 339 6.20 -0.64 16.46
N VAL A 340 6.15 -0.55 15.14
CA VAL A 340 6.02 -1.71 14.26
C VAL A 340 7.32 -1.93 13.53
N SER A 341 7.80 -3.17 13.49
CA SER A 341 8.95 -3.57 12.69
C SER A 341 8.58 -3.58 11.21
N LEU A 342 9.32 -2.80 10.40
CA LEU A 342 9.11 -2.68 8.97
C LEU A 342 10.10 -3.53 8.16
N THR A 343 11.06 -4.15 8.82
CA THR A 343 11.97 -5.13 8.21
C THR A 343 12.14 -6.30 9.17
N ASN A 344 12.56 -7.45 8.67
CA ASN A 344 13.09 -8.51 9.50
C ASN A 344 14.34 -8.02 10.26
N GLY A 345 14.79 -8.82 11.24
CA GLY A 345 15.95 -8.54 12.07
C GLY A 345 17.29 -8.50 11.33
N ASP A 346 17.31 -8.96 10.07
CA ASP A 346 18.42 -8.83 9.11
C ASP A 346 18.29 -7.59 8.20
N GLY A 347 17.27 -6.76 8.42
CA GLY A 347 16.97 -5.54 7.66
C GLY A 347 16.31 -5.77 6.30
N THR A 348 15.80 -6.98 6.01
CA THR A 348 15.06 -7.29 4.76
C THR A 348 13.55 -7.07 4.87
N THR A 349 12.89 -6.81 3.75
CA THR A 349 11.41 -6.70 3.64
C THR A 349 10.70 -7.94 3.07
N GLY A 350 11.43 -9.01 2.72
CA GLY A 350 10.89 -10.24 2.11
C GLY A 350 10.35 -11.28 3.10
N LYS A 351 9.50 -12.21 2.62
CA LYS A 351 8.93 -13.33 3.39
C LYS A 351 10.01 -14.10 4.16
N GLU A 352 9.68 -14.42 5.42
CA GLU A 352 10.40 -15.22 6.41
C GLU A 352 11.65 -15.96 5.90
N THR A 353 12.83 -15.52 6.33
CA THR A 353 14.08 -16.32 6.32
C THR A 353 14.22 -17.14 7.61
N GLY A 354 13.11 -17.41 8.31
CA GLY A 354 13.10 -18.26 9.49
C GLY A 354 13.16 -19.74 9.10
N THR A 355 14.22 -20.43 9.50
CA THR A 355 14.31 -21.90 9.48
C THR A 355 13.16 -22.50 10.30
N ALA A 356 12.06 -22.87 9.63
CA ALA A 356 11.00 -23.66 10.23
C ALA A 356 11.36 -25.16 10.12
N ALA A 357 11.96 -25.68 11.18
CA ALA A 357 11.88 -27.10 11.45
C ALA A 357 10.43 -27.44 11.81
N GLY A 358 9.75 -28.12 10.89
CA GLY A 358 8.53 -28.90 11.15
C GLY A 358 7.26 -28.10 11.41
N THR A 359 6.40 -27.99 10.40
CA THR A 359 4.97 -28.33 10.53
C THR A 359 4.34 -28.45 9.14
N THR A 360 3.31 -29.28 9.08
CA THR A 360 2.68 -29.91 7.91
C THR A 360 2.14 -28.95 6.83
N PRO A 361 2.11 -29.39 5.56
CA PRO A 361 1.42 -28.67 4.50
C PRO A 361 -0.07 -28.97 4.60
N ASP A 362 -0.84 -28.01 5.07
CA ASP A 362 -2.20 -27.71 4.64
C ASP A 362 -2.84 -26.83 5.71
N GLN A 363 -2.88 -25.53 5.42
CA GLN A 363 -4.03 -24.64 5.56
C GLN A 363 -3.61 -23.33 4.87
N LYS A 364 -3.87 -23.28 3.56
CA LYS A 364 -3.82 -22.06 2.77
C LYS A 364 -4.78 -21.04 3.40
N PRO A 365 -4.33 -19.86 3.86
CA PRO A 365 -5.25 -18.78 4.21
C PRO A 365 -6.03 -18.40 2.96
N ALA A 366 -7.36 -18.30 3.08
CA ALA A 366 -8.20 -17.86 1.98
C ALA A 366 -7.77 -16.46 1.54
N ALA A 367 -7.44 -16.28 0.27
CA ALA A 367 -7.33 -14.95 -0.32
C ALA A 367 -8.65 -14.22 -0.04
N GLY A 368 -8.56 -12.97 0.42
CA GLY A 368 -9.75 -12.14 0.67
C GLY A 368 -10.71 -12.25 -0.51
N LYS A 369 -11.97 -12.57 -0.22
CA LYS A 369 -13.00 -12.87 -1.22
C LYS A 369 -13.35 -11.68 -2.11
N TYR A 370 -13.16 -10.46 -1.62
CA TYR A 370 -13.54 -9.21 -2.29
C TYR A 370 -12.42 -8.18 -2.25
N THR A 371 -12.37 -7.26 -3.22
CA THR A 371 -11.66 -5.98 -3.07
C THR A 371 -12.54 -5.01 -2.28
N VAL A 372 -11.99 -4.19 -1.38
CA VAL A 372 -12.79 -3.23 -0.61
C VAL A 372 -13.28 -2.10 -1.53
N GLY A 373 -14.54 -1.69 -1.37
CA GLY A 373 -15.15 -0.61 -2.14
C GLY A 373 -16.44 -1.00 -2.85
N TRP A 374 -16.84 -0.17 -3.82
CA TRP A 374 -18.02 -0.38 -4.66
C TRP A 374 -17.78 -1.45 -5.72
N HIS A 375 -18.80 -2.27 -5.93
CA HIS A 375 -18.87 -3.30 -6.96
C HIS A 375 -20.23 -3.24 -7.65
N LYS A 376 -20.29 -3.60 -8.92
CA LYS A 376 -21.55 -3.70 -9.68
C LYS A 376 -21.61 -5.06 -10.34
N ASP A 377 -22.73 -5.75 -10.18
CA ASP A 377 -23.04 -6.96 -10.93
C ASP A 377 -24.42 -6.83 -11.63
N GLY A 378 -24.95 -7.92 -12.16
CA GLY A 378 -26.23 -7.92 -12.88
C GLY A 378 -27.46 -7.63 -12.01
N ASN A 379 -27.34 -7.69 -10.68
CA ASN A 379 -28.42 -7.42 -9.74
C ASN A 379 -28.35 -5.98 -9.20
N GLY A 380 -27.17 -5.35 -9.21
CA GLY A 380 -27.02 -3.96 -8.83
C GLY A 380 -25.66 -3.62 -8.24
N TRP A 381 -25.56 -2.43 -7.65
CA TRP A 381 -24.39 -2.03 -6.88
C TRP A 381 -24.38 -2.69 -5.51
N TRP A 382 -23.23 -3.15 -5.05
CA TRP A 382 -23.00 -3.62 -3.69
C TRP A 382 -21.65 -3.08 -3.21
N HIS A 383 -21.40 -3.12 -1.90
CA HIS A 383 -20.18 -2.55 -1.35
C HIS A 383 -19.49 -3.52 -0.38
N ALA A 384 -18.25 -3.89 -0.72
CA ALA A 384 -17.38 -4.67 0.15
C ALA A 384 -16.80 -3.76 1.24
N ASP A 385 -17.26 -3.96 2.48
CA ASP A 385 -16.77 -3.20 3.64
C ASP A 385 -15.39 -3.67 4.09
N THR A 386 -15.08 -4.95 3.85
CA THR A 386 -13.75 -5.54 4.05
C THR A 386 -13.44 -6.53 2.94
N VAL A 387 -12.21 -7.03 2.89
CA VAL A 387 -11.82 -8.07 1.94
C VAL A 387 -12.59 -9.39 2.10
N ASN A 388 -13.34 -9.57 3.19
CA ASN A 388 -14.10 -10.78 3.48
C ASN A 388 -15.61 -10.56 3.65
N THR A 389 -16.08 -9.31 3.70
CA THR A 389 -17.47 -8.97 4.03
C THR A 389 -17.99 -7.84 3.16
N TYR A 390 -19.29 -7.83 2.89
CA TYR A 390 -19.99 -6.76 2.20
C TYR A 390 -21.25 -6.32 2.95
N LEU A 391 -21.71 -5.11 2.68
CA LEU A 391 -22.83 -4.48 3.40
C LEU A 391 -24.15 -5.16 3.05
N LYS A 392 -24.96 -5.43 4.08
CA LYS A 392 -26.30 -6.05 3.98
C LYS A 392 -27.23 -5.46 5.03
N LYS A 393 -28.48 -5.22 4.65
CA LYS A 393 -29.58 -4.74 5.51
C LYS A 393 -29.16 -3.60 6.43
N THR A 394 -28.46 -2.61 5.87
CA THR A 394 -27.82 -1.58 6.70
C THR A 394 -27.68 -0.26 5.97
N TRP A 395 -27.73 0.82 6.76
CA TRP A 395 -27.32 2.15 6.36
C TRP A 395 -25.80 2.28 6.46
N LYS A 396 -25.17 2.91 5.47
CA LYS A 396 -23.73 3.24 5.51
C LYS A 396 -23.48 4.62 4.91
N VAL A 397 -22.62 5.40 5.56
CA VAL A 397 -22.02 6.60 4.97
C VAL A 397 -20.80 6.20 4.15
N ILE A 398 -20.79 6.57 2.87
CA ILE A 398 -19.67 6.34 1.95
C ILE A 398 -19.46 7.67 1.19
N ASN A 399 -18.23 8.19 1.18
CA ASN A 399 -17.92 9.50 0.57
C ASN A 399 -18.90 10.61 1.01
N HIS A 400 -19.15 10.73 2.32
CA HIS A 400 -20.07 11.72 2.93
C HIS A 400 -21.56 11.58 2.61
N HIS A 401 -22.00 10.51 1.93
CA HIS A 401 -23.41 10.29 1.57
C HIS A 401 -23.94 9.01 2.20
N TRP A 402 -25.20 9.03 2.63
CA TRP A 402 -25.88 7.83 3.13
C TRP A 402 -26.38 6.94 1.99
N TYR A 403 -26.10 5.65 2.10
CA TYR A 403 -26.62 4.59 1.23
C TYR A 403 -27.31 3.53 2.08
N TYR A 404 -28.29 2.83 1.52
CA TYR A 404 -28.91 1.68 2.17
C TYR A 404 -28.76 0.44 1.29
N PHE A 405 -28.41 -0.68 1.91
CA PHE A 405 -28.27 -1.98 1.25
C PHE A 405 -29.35 -2.94 1.74
N ASP A 406 -29.94 -3.71 0.81
CA ASP A 406 -30.95 -4.74 1.10
C ASP A 406 -30.37 -6.00 1.78
N GLU A 407 -31.20 -7.01 2.04
CA GLU A 407 -30.81 -8.24 2.74
C GLU A 407 -29.79 -9.07 1.93
N GLU A 408 -29.86 -8.95 0.61
CA GLU A 408 -28.98 -9.60 -0.35
C GLU A 408 -27.63 -8.87 -0.46
N GLY A 409 -27.61 -7.57 -0.17
CA GLY A 409 -26.46 -6.67 -0.09
C GLY A 409 -26.35 -5.66 -1.22
N TYR A 410 -27.44 -5.47 -1.97
CA TYR A 410 -27.53 -4.52 -3.06
C TYR A 410 -28.05 -3.16 -2.59
N MET A 411 -27.42 -2.12 -3.10
CA MET A 411 -27.75 -0.73 -2.84
C MET A 411 -29.13 -0.42 -3.41
N LEU A 412 -30.02 0.10 -2.56
CA LEU A 412 -31.35 0.50 -2.98
C LEU A 412 -31.33 1.85 -3.70
N ILE A 413 -32.28 2.04 -4.61
CA ILE A 413 -32.58 3.30 -5.31
C ILE A 413 -34.08 3.61 -5.22
N GLY A 414 -34.46 4.84 -5.55
CA GLY A 414 -35.84 5.31 -5.56
C GLY A 414 -36.44 5.53 -4.17
N TRP A 415 -37.77 5.60 -4.11
CA TRP A 415 -38.51 5.71 -2.86
C TRP A 415 -38.54 4.40 -2.08
N GLN A 416 -38.04 4.42 -0.85
CA GLN A 416 -37.97 3.26 0.03
C GLN A 416 -38.68 3.52 1.36
N THR A 417 -39.25 2.46 1.95
CA THR A 417 -39.78 2.50 3.32
C THR A 417 -38.92 1.60 4.20
N ILE A 418 -38.12 2.20 5.08
CA ILE A 418 -37.15 1.51 5.95
C ILE A 418 -37.51 1.85 7.39
N ASP A 419 -37.73 0.82 8.22
CA ASP A 419 -38.14 0.95 9.63
C ASP A 419 -39.33 1.91 9.85
N GLY A 420 -40.32 1.84 8.94
CA GLY A 420 -41.55 2.64 9.00
C GLY A 420 -41.40 4.10 8.55
N LYS A 421 -40.22 4.51 8.04
CA LYS A 421 -39.95 5.86 7.53
C LYS A 421 -39.68 5.82 6.03
N LYS A 422 -40.12 6.86 5.31
CA LYS A 422 -39.89 7.00 3.86
C LYS A 422 -38.60 7.77 3.57
N TYR A 423 -37.78 7.22 2.68
CA TYR A 423 -36.52 7.79 2.20
C TYR A 423 -36.51 7.81 0.68
N TYR A 424 -35.85 8.80 0.09
CA TYR A 424 -35.57 8.82 -1.34
C TYR A 424 -34.07 8.60 -1.57
N LEU A 425 -33.73 7.54 -2.30
CA LEU A 425 -32.39 7.19 -2.71
C LEU A 425 -32.25 7.51 -4.20
N GLN A 426 -31.22 8.25 -4.60
CA GLN A 426 -31.15 8.82 -5.95
C GLN A 426 -31.12 7.75 -7.06
N GLU A 427 -31.99 7.87 -8.06
CA GLU A 427 -32.04 6.90 -9.17
C GLU A 427 -31.04 7.20 -10.29
N SER A 428 -30.76 8.48 -10.56
CA SER A 428 -29.88 8.88 -11.67
C SER A 428 -28.41 8.72 -11.33
N GLU A 429 -27.60 8.39 -12.34
CA GLU A 429 -26.13 8.33 -12.25
C GLU A 429 -25.48 9.72 -12.31
N ASP A 430 -26.27 10.81 -12.30
CA ASP A 430 -25.75 12.17 -12.38
C ASP A 430 -24.77 12.46 -11.23
N ASN A 431 -23.58 12.94 -11.58
CA ASN A 431 -22.50 13.26 -10.65
C ASN A 431 -22.02 12.09 -9.75
N ASN A 432 -22.18 10.84 -10.18
CA ASN A 432 -21.76 9.64 -9.43
C ASN A 432 -22.45 9.48 -8.06
N LEU A 433 -23.68 9.97 -7.90
CA LEU A 433 -24.44 9.92 -6.64
C LEU A 433 -25.63 8.94 -6.66
N GLN A 434 -25.67 8.00 -7.60
CA GLN A 434 -26.72 6.98 -7.64
C GLN A 434 -26.80 6.22 -6.30
N GLY A 435 -27.99 6.14 -5.71
CA GLY A 435 -28.28 5.52 -4.42
C GLY A 435 -28.05 6.41 -3.20
N ALA A 436 -27.49 7.61 -3.36
CA ALA A 436 -27.33 8.54 -2.25
C ALA A 436 -28.69 8.96 -1.69
N CYS A 437 -28.82 8.98 -0.36
CA CYS A 437 -30.05 9.34 0.32
C CYS A 437 -30.21 10.86 0.40
N TRP A 438 -31.40 11.33 0.06
CA TRP A 438 -31.81 12.72 0.18
C TRP A 438 -32.78 12.87 1.36
N LYS A 439 -32.66 13.97 2.10
CA LYS A 439 -33.62 14.32 3.17
C LYS A 439 -34.46 15.52 2.75
N SER A 440 -35.76 15.46 3.04
CA SER A 440 -36.63 16.63 2.93
C SER A 440 -36.50 17.49 4.17
N ASP A 441 -36.33 18.80 3.99
CA ASP A 441 -36.31 19.81 5.05
C ASP A 441 -37.72 20.24 5.52
N GLY A 442 -38.78 19.57 5.03
CA GLY A 442 -40.17 19.93 5.32
C GLY A 442 -40.77 20.98 4.40
N SER A 443 -40.03 21.48 3.40
CA SER A 443 -40.51 22.47 2.41
C SER A 443 -40.68 21.93 0.99
N GLY A 444 -40.32 20.66 0.75
CA GLY A 444 -40.31 20.04 -0.57
C GLY A 444 -38.99 20.18 -1.35
N ALA A 445 -38.00 20.91 -0.81
CA ALA A 445 -36.62 20.84 -1.29
C ALA A 445 -35.96 19.54 -0.80
N GLN A 446 -35.29 18.84 -1.71
CA GLN A 446 -34.44 17.69 -1.38
C GLN A 446 -32.99 18.20 -1.39
N SER A 447 -32.24 17.99 -0.31
CA SER A 447 -30.77 18.08 -0.32
C SER A 447 -30.16 16.72 0.02
N ALA A 448 -29.00 16.42 -0.58
CA ALA A 448 -28.24 15.23 -0.27
C ALA A 448 -27.98 15.20 1.24
N TRP A 449 -28.23 14.06 1.88
CA TRP A 449 -28.04 13.92 3.33
C TRP A 449 -26.54 13.77 3.63
N TYR A 450 -25.86 14.92 3.56
CA TYR A 450 -24.44 15.10 3.77
C TYR A 450 -24.11 15.00 5.26
N VAL A 451 -23.09 14.23 5.61
CA VAL A 451 -22.53 14.15 6.97
C VAL A 451 -21.17 14.84 6.95
N GLU A 452 -21.07 15.96 7.69
CA GLU A 452 -19.82 16.73 7.89
C GLU A 452 -18.71 15.91 8.52
#